data_AF-A0A285N555-F1
#
_entry.id   AF-A0A285N555-F1
#
_cell.length_a   1.000
_cell.length_b   1.000
_cell.length_c   1.000
_cell.angle_alpha   90.00
_cell.angle_beta   90.00
_cell.angle_gamma   90.00
#
_symmetry.space_group_name_H-M   'P 1'
#
loop_
_entity.id
_entity.type
_entity.pdbx_description
1 polymer ?
#
loop_
_entity_poly.entity_id
_entity_poly.type
_entity_poly.pdbx_seq_one_letter_code
_entity_poly.pdbx_strand_id
1 'polypeptide(L)'
;MPPPLLACALMALAGVAWGVYSLLGKGTQDPLAATTGNFLRALPMGLLVCLPWLATLRWDGRGAVYAVLSGALASGVGYALWYSVLPRLPAFKAASVQLSVPVLASLAGVLFLGEALSLRLVLCATAVLGGLALILCARRQAP
;
A
#
# COMPACT_ATOMS: atom_id res chain seq x y z
N MET A 1 8.87 -7.01 -23.93
CA MET A 1 7.54 -7.63 -24.08
C MET A 1 6.52 -6.71 -23.43
N PRO A 2 5.37 -6.43 -24.07
CA PRO A 2 4.28 -5.73 -23.39
C PRO A 2 3.84 -6.52 -22.16
N PRO A 3 3.42 -5.85 -21.07
CA PRO A 3 2.90 -6.55 -19.91
C PRO A 3 1.69 -7.41 -20.32
N PRO A 4 1.53 -8.61 -19.75
CA PRO A 4 0.39 -9.48 -20.08
C PRO A 4 -0.93 -8.73 -19.87
N LEU A 5 -1.84 -8.78 -20.85
CA LEU A 5 -3.13 -8.07 -20.78
C LEU A 5 -3.91 -8.42 -19.51
N LEU A 6 -3.84 -9.68 -19.07
CA LEU A 6 -4.44 -10.14 -17.83
C LEU A 6 -3.89 -9.41 -16.60
N ALA A 7 -2.57 -9.18 -16.53
CA ALA A 7 -1.96 -8.46 -15.42
C ALA A 7 -2.43 -7.01 -15.38
N CYS A 8 -2.50 -6.34 -16.53
CA CYS A 8 -3.04 -4.98 -16.64
C CYS A 8 -4.50 -4.92 -16.19
N ALA A 9 -5.33 -5.88 -16.62
CA ALA A 9 -6.74 -5.95 -16.22
C ALA A 9 -6.91 -6.17 -14.72
N LEU A 10 -6.12 -7.07 -14.12
CA LEU A 10 -6.13 -7.32 -12.67
C LEU A 10 -5.68 -6.08 -11.88
N MET A 11 -4.63 -5.38 -12.34
CA MET A 11 -4.18 -4.13 -11.70
C MET A 11 -5.25 -3.04 -11.76
N ALA A 12 -5.91 -2.87 -12.91
CA ALA A 12 -7.01 -1.91 -13.06
C ALA A 12 -8.18 -2.26 -12.14
N LEU A 13 -8.59 -3.53 -12.10
CA LEU A 13 -9.66 -4.02 -11.24
C LEU A 13 -9.32 -3.80 -9.75
N ALA A 14 -8.08 -4.10 -9.34
CA ALA A 14 -7.62 -3.85 -7.97
C ALA A 14 -7.69 -2.36 -7.61
N GLY A 15 -7.29 -1.47 -8.53
CA GLY A 15 -7.40 -0.03 -8.35
C GLY A 15 -8.84 0.45 -8.21
N VAL A 16 -9.76 -0.05 -9.07
CA VAL A 16 -11.19 0.27 -8.99
C VAL A 16 -11.79 -0.25 -7.67
N ALA A 17 -11.51 -1.50 -7.29
CA ALA A 17 -11.98 -2.09 -6.05
C ALA A 17 -11.49 -1.29 -4.82
N TRP A 18 -10.23 -0.85 -4.83
CA TRP A 18 -9.67 0.00 -3.78
C TRP A 18 -10.34 1.38 -3.71
N GLY A 19 -10.64 1.98 -4.87
CA GLY A 19 -11.38 3.24 -4.95
C GLY A 19 -12.79 3.11 -4.38
N VAL A 20 -13.53 2.08 -4.78
CA VAL A 20 -14.87 1.77 -4.25
C VAL A 20 -14.81 1.52 -2.75
N TYR A 21 -13.87 0.71 -2.28
CA TYR A 21 -13.63 0.46 -0.86
C TYR A 21 -13.42 1.77 -0.06
N SER A 22 -12.58 2.66 -0.58
CA SER A 22 -12.27 3.94 0.05
C SER A 22 -13.49 4.87 0.14
N LEU A 23 -14.32 4.87 -0.91
CA LEU A 23 -15.56 5.64 -0.93
C LEU A 23 -16.61 5.08 0.03
N LEU A 24 -16.79 3.76 0.07
CA LEU A 24 -17.73 3.09 0.98
C LEU A 24 -17.29 3.20 2.45
N GLY A 25 -15.98 3.21 2.71
CA GLY A 25 -15.41 3.39 4.04
C GLY A 25 -15.46 4.84 4.55
N LYS A 26 -15.80 5.81 3.69
CA LYS A 26 -15.85 7.23 4.05
C LYS A 26 -16.92 7.48 5.12
N GLY A 27 -16.51 8.01 6.28
CA GLY A 27 -17.42 8.30 7.39
C GLY A 27 -17.69 7.13 8.34
N THR A 28 -16.97 6.01 8.19
CA THR A 28 -16.98 4.92 9.17
C THR A 28 -16.57 5.44 10.56
N GLN A 29 -17.38 5.16 11.59
CA GLN A 29 -17.11 5.62 12.96
C GLN A 29 -15.90 4.94 13.61
N ASP A 30 -15.71 3.64 13.36
CA ASP A 30 -14.52 2.89 13.80
C ASP A 30 -13.83 2.22 12.60
N PRO A 31 -12.89 2.94 11.94
CA PRO A 31 -12.16 2.42 10.79
C PRO A 31 -11.32 1.17 11.10
N LEU A 32 -10.88 0.99 12.35
CA LEU A 32 -10.07 -0.17 12.75
C LEU A 32 -10.90 -1.42 12.91
N ALA A 33 -12.07 -1.31 13.56
CA ALA A 33 -13.02 -2.42 13.64
C ALA A 33 -13.51 -2.82 12.23
N ALA A 34 -13.81 -1.84 11.37
CA ALA A 34 -14.21 -2.11 10.00
C ALA A 34 -13.10 -2.83 9.20
N THR A 35 -11.84 -2.39 9.34
CA THR A 35 -10.68 -3.02 8.71
C THR A 35 -10.47 -4.45 9.22
N THR A 36 -10.63 -4.68 10.53
CA THR A 36 -10.59 -6.02 11.13
C THR A 36 -11.65 -6.94 10.50
N GLY A 37 -12.89 -6.45 10.35
CA GLY A 37 -13.94 -7.18 9.65
C GLY A 37 -13.60 -7.48 8.20
N ASN A 38 -12.91 -6.57 7.50
CA ASN A 38 -12.45 -6.80 6.13
C ASN A 38 -11.38 -7.90 6.08
N PHE A 39 -10.42 -7.93 7.01
CA PHE A 39 -9.44 -9.02 7.11
C PHE A 39 -10.12 -10.37 7.39
N LEU A 40 -11.11 -10.42 8.28
CA LEU A 40 -11.87 -11.64 8.55
C LEU A 40 -12.65 -12.13 7.32
N ARG A 41 -13.23 -11.22 6.54
CA ARG A 41 -13.89 -11.56 5.26
C ARG A 41 -12.91 -11.95 4.16
N ALA A 42 -11.70 -11.40 4.17
CA ALA A 42 -10.65 -11.73 3.22
C ALA A 42 -10.02 -13.11 3.51
N LEU A 43 -10.04 -13.57 4.76
CA LEU A 43 -9.51 -14.87 5.19
C LEU A 43 -10.04 -16.06 4.37
N PRO A 44 -11.37 -16.28 4.20
CA PRO A 44 -11.88 -17.35 3.36
C PRO A 44 -11.50 -17.17 1.89
N MET A 45 -11.48 -15.93 1.37
CA MET A 45 -11.05 -15.67 -0.01
C MET A 45 -9.58 -16.00 -0.22
N GLY A 46 -8.71 -15.66 0.74
CA GLY A 46 -7.30 -16.00 0.73
C GLY A 46 -7.08 -17.51 0.73
N LEU A 47 -7.84 -18.25 1.55
CA LEU A 47 -7.80 -19.71 1.56
C LEU A 47 -8.22 -20.31 0.22
N LEU A 48 -9.27 -19.78 -0.41
CA LEU A 48 -9.71 -20.21 -1.75
C LEU A 48 -8.62 -19.95 -2.80
N VAL A 49 -7.95 -18.80 -2.75
CA VAL A 49 -6.84 -18.48 -3.64
C VAL A 49 -5.66 -19.42 -3.38
N CYS A 50 -5.41 -19.87 -2.16
CA CYS A 50 -4.34 -20.81 -1.87
C CYS A 50 -4.60 -22.24 -2.34
N LEU A 51 -5.85 -22.64 -2.63
CA LEU A 51 -6.22 -24.02 -2.97
C LEU A 51 -5.36 -24.67 -4.07
N PRO A 52 -5.10 -24.01 -5.23
CA PRO A 52 -4.30 -24.62 -6.30
C PRO A 52 -2.85 -24.90 -5.91
N TRP A 53 -2.33 -24.25 -4.86
CA TRP A 53 -0.94 -24.35 -4.42
C TRP A 53 -0.77 -25.12 -3.11
N LEU A 54 -1.84 -25.69 -2.53
CA LEU A 54 -1.76 -26.44 -1.27
C LEU A 54 -0.73 -27.58 -1.31
N ALA A 55 -0.64 -28.29 -2.45
CA ALA A 55 0.30 -29.40 -2.61
C ALA A 55 1.77 -28.96 -2.70
N THR A 56 2.05 -27.70 -3.02
CA THR A 56 3.40 -27.14 -3.17
C THR A 56 3.77 -26.17 -2.04
N LEU A 57 2.85 -25.91 -1.12
CA LEU A 57 3.10 -25.07 0.05
C LEU A 57 4.20 -25.67 0.94
N ARG A 58 5.24 -24.89 1.19
CA ARG A 58 6.29 -25.25 2.15
C ARG A 58 6.01 -24.58 3.48
N TRP A 59 5.89 -25.39 4.52
CA TRP A 59 5.71 -24.92 5.89
C TRP A 59 7.08 -24.76 6.53
N ASP A 60 7.48 -23.51 6.77
CA ASP A 60 8.70 -23.15 7.48
C ASP A 60 8.32 -22.27 8.67
N GLY A 61 8.80 -22.63 9.87
CA GLY A 61 8.55 -21.84 11.08
C GLY A 61 9.08 -20.41 10.98
N ARG A 62 10.21 -20.20 10.29
CA ARG A 62 10.72 -18.84 10.01
C ARG A 62 9.82 -18.10 9.03
N GLY A 63 9.36 -18.79 7.99
CA GLY A 63 8.37 -18.27 7.04
C GLY A 63 7.07 -17.85 7.73
N ALA A 64 6.59 -18.61 8.72
CA ALA A 64 5.42 -18.27 9.51
C ALA A 64 5.64 -16.99 10.35
N VAL A 65 6.80 -16.86 10.99
CA VAL A 65 7.18 -15.63 11.73
C VAL A 65 7.20 -14.43 10.79
N TYR A 66 7.82 -14.54 9.61
CA TYR A 66 7.84 -13.46 8.64
C TYR A 66 6.45 -13.13 8.08
N ALA A 67 5.58 -14.12 7.88
CA ALA A 67 4.20 -13.89 7.47
C ALA A 67 3.42 -13.09 8.53
N VAL A 68 3.59 -13.41 9.82
CA VAL A 68 2.96 -12.66 10.92
C VAL A 68 3.52 -11.25 11.03
N LEU A 69 4.85 -11.09 10.99
CA LEU A 69 5.48 -9.77 11.06
C LEU A 69 5.12 -8.89 9.86
N SER A 70 5.17 -9.43 8.64
CA SER A 70 4.84 -8.69 7.43
C SER A 70 3.35 -8.44 7.26
N GLY A 71 2.50 -9.38 7.70
CA GLY A 71 1.05 -9.29 7.54
C GLY A 71 0.41 -8.57 8.71
N ALA A 72 0.38 -9.23 9.87
CA ALA A 72 -0.34 -8.75 11.05
C ALA A 72 0.30 -7.52 11.67
N LEU A 73 1.62 -7.53 11.90
CA LEU A 73 2.30 -6.41 12.56
C LEU A 73 2.38 -5.18 11.64
N ALA A 74 2.94 -5.33 10.43
CA ALA A 74 3.09 -4.20 9.52
C ALA A 74 1.73 -3.58 9.13
N SER A 75 0.72 -4.41 8.82
CA SER A 75 -0.62 -3.89 8.50
C SER A 75 -1.32 -3.32 9.73
N GLY A 76 -1.27 -4.01 10.87
CA GLY A 76 -1.92 -3.58 12.10
C GLY A 76 -1.41 -2.22 12.58
N VAL A 77 -0.08 -2.07 12.66
CA VAL A 77 0.57 -0.80 13.02
C VAL A 77 0.30 0.26 11.95
N GLY A 78 0.43 -0.09 10.67
CA GLY A 78 0.19 0.83 9.56
C GLY A 78 -1.22 1.42 9.56
N TYR A 79 -2.25 0.58 9.67
CA TYR A 79 -3.64 1.03 9.73
C TYR A 79 -3.96 1.78 11.03
N ALA A 80 -3.47 1.33 12.18
CA ALA A 80 -3.64 2.05 13.45
C ALA A 80 -3.07 3.47 13.38
N LEU A 81 -1.84 3.61 12.89
CA LEU A 81 -1.20 4.91 12.72
C LEU A 81 -1.97 5.75 11.68
N TRP A 82 -2.26 5.18 10.52
CA TRP A 82 -2.95 5.89 9.44
C TRP A 82 -4.30 6.43 9.90
N TYR A 83 -5.16 5.61 10.52
CA TYR A 83 -6.47 6.05 10.97
C TYR A 83 -6.42 6.97 12.19
N SER A 84 -5.34 6.95 12.99
CA SER A 84 -5.15 7.92 14.08
C SER A 84 -4.76 9.32 13.56
N VAL A 85 -4.02 9.38 12.46
CA VAL A 85 -3.48 10.64 11.90
C VAL A 85 -4.38 11.20 10.80
N LEU A 86 -5.03 10.35 9.99
CA LEU A 86 -5.83 10.74 8.84
C LEU A 86 -6.92 11.78 9.17
N PRO A 87 -7.70 11.68 10.27
CA PRO A 87 -8.71 12.69 10.62
C PRO A 87 -8.12 14.07 10.91
N ARG A 88 -6.82 14.14 11.23
CA ARG A 88 -6.08 15.38 11.56
C ARG A 88 -5.36 15.96 10.34
N LEU A 89 -5.40 15.28 9.19
CA LEU A 89 -4.74 15.72 7.96
C LEU A 89 -5.77 16.25 6.95
N PRO A 90 -5.57 17.44 6.38
CA PRO A 90 -6.34 17.85 5.21
C PRO A 90 -6.08 16.87 4.05
N ALA A 91 -7.13 16.59 3.27
CA ALA A 91 -7.11 15.57 2.20
C ALA A 91 -5.90 15.68 1.27
N PHE A 92 -5.48 16.91 0.96
CA PHE A 92 -4.30 17.16 0.14
C PHE A 92 -2.99 16.68 0.79
N LYS A 93 -2.78 16.93 2.09
CA LYS A 93 -1.60 16.42 2.80
C LYS A 93 -1.61 14.89 2.88
N ALA A 94 -2.78 14.27 3.06
CA ALA A 94 -2.90 12.82 3.03
C ALA A 94 -2.49 12.25 1.65
N ALA A 95 -2.93 12.90 0.56
CA ALA A 95 -2.51 12.53 -0.80
C ALA A 95 -1.01 12.73 -1.03
N SER A 96 -0.43 13.82 -0.51
CA SER A 96 1.01 14.08 -0.56
C SER A 96 1.82 12.99 0.14
N VAL A 97 1.38 12.54 1.32
CA VAL A 97 2.03 11.45 2.07
C VAL A 97 1.92 10.13 1.28
N GLN A 98 0.78 9.83 0.66
CA GLN A 98 0.64 8.63 -0.19
C GLN A 98 1.63 8.62 -1.36
N LEU A 99 1.90 9.78 -1.97
CA LEU A 99 2.86 9.88 -3.07
C LEU A 99 4.32 9.66 -2.64
N SER A 100 4.65 9.84 -1.36
CA SER A 100 6.00 9.55 -0.87
C SER A 100 6.21 8.06 -0.54
N VAL A 101 5.14 7.29 -0.28
CA VAL A 101 5.23 5.87 0.11
C VAL A 101 6.04 5.03 -0.90
N PRO A 102 5.82 5.09 -2.23
CA PRO A 102 6.60 4.28 -3.18
C PRO A 102 8.09 4.62 -3.18
N VAL A 103 8.44 5.91 -2.98
CA VAL A 103 9.83 6.35 -2.92
C VAL A 103 10.50 5.82 -1.65
N LEU A 104 9.82 5.94 -0.50
CA LEU A 104 10.32 5.42 0.77
C LEU A 104 10.47 3.89 0.74
N ALA A 105 9.51 3.18 0.17
CA ALA A 105 9.57 1.73 0.00
C ALA A 105 10.75 1.31 -0.88
N SER A 106 10.99 2.02 -1.99
CA SER A 106 12.12 1.75 -2.88
C SER A 106 13.47 2.00 -2.20
N LEU A 107 13.59 3.08 -1.43
CA LEU A 107 14.81 3.37 -0.64
C LEU A 107 15.03 2.31 0.44
N ALA A 108 13.98 1.86 1.12
CA ALA A 108 14.06 0.77 2.08
C ALA A 108 14.52 -0.54 1.41
N GLY A 109 14.04 -0.83 0.19
CA GLY A 109 14.53 -1.97 -0.60
C GLY A 109 16.03 -1.90 -0.89
N VAL A 110 16.53 -0.73 -1.31
CA VAL A 110 17.97 -0.52 -1.53
C VAL A 110 18.77 -0.73 -0.23
N LEU A 111 18.30 -0.16 0.89
CA LEU A 111 19.03 -0.18 2.16
C LEU A 111 18.99 -1.54 2.88
N PHE A 112 17.82 -2.17 2.95
CA PHE A 112 17.59 -3.38 3.75
C PHE A 112 17.64 -4.67 2.92
N LEU A 113 17.24 -4.63 1.64
CA LEU A 113 17.24 -5.79 0.74
C LEU A 113 18.45 -5.80 -0.20
N GLY A 114 19.27 -4.74 -0.19
CA GLY A 114 20.46 -4.63 -1.04
C GLY A 114 20.13 -4.47 -2.52
N GLU A 115 18.94 -3.96 -2.85
CA GLU A 115 18.56 -3.72 -4.25
C GLU A 115 19.47 -2.68 -4.91
N ALA A 116 19.76 -2.86 -6.20
CA ALA A 116 20.63 -1.96 -6.93
C ALA A 116 19.97 -0.57 -7.09
N LEU A 117 20.69 0.48 -6.66
CA LEU A 117 20.29 1.85 -6.88
C LEU A 117 20.46 2.21 -8.36
N SER A 118 19.40 1.99 -9.14
CA SER A 118 19.41 2.30 -10.57
C SER A 118 19.20 3.79 -10.83
N LEU A 119 19.79 4.31 -11.92
CA LEU A 119 19.55 5.68 -12.38
C LEU A 119 18.05 5.94 -12.63
N ARG A 120 17.32 4.93 -13.13
CA ARG A 120 15.87 4.98 -13.31
C ARG A 120 15.14 5.26 -12.00
N LEU A 121 15.50 4.55 -10.92
CA LEU A 121 14.90 4.75 -9.60
C LEU A 121 15.14 6.18 -9.11
N VAL A 122 16.38 6.68 -9.24
CA VAL A 122 16.72 8.06 -8.85
C VAL A 122 15.91 9.08 -9.64
N LEU A 123 15.83 8.93 -10.98
CA LEU A 123 15.03 9.84 -11.82
C LEU A 123 13.54 9.79 -11.49
N CYS A 124 12.96 8.61 -11.28
CA CYS A 124 11.56 8.48 -10.90
C CYS A 124 11.29 9.10 -9.51
N ALA A 125 12.16 8.84 -8.52
CA ALA A 125 12.02 9.38 -7.17
C ALA A 125 12.10 10.92 -7.18
N THR A 126 13.08 11.48 -7.89
CA THR A 126 13.23 12.94 -8.02
C THR A 126 12.05 13.57 -8.76
N ALA A 127 11.51 12.93 -9.81
CA ALA A 127 10.33 13.41 -10.52
C ALA A 127 9.08 13.42 -9.62
N VAL A 128 8.85 12.35 -8.85
CA VAL A 128 7.71 12.26 -7.92
C VAL A 128 7.81 13.30 -6.81
N LEU A 129 8.97 13.40 -6.16
CA LEU A 129 9.20 14.37 -5.07
C LEU A 129 9.19 15.82 -5.59
N GLY A 130 9.75 16.07 -6.78
CA GLY A 130 9.74 17.37 -7.44
C GLY A 130 8.32 17.81 -7.81
N GLY A 131 7.52 16.91 -8.41
CA GLY A 131 6.11 17.17 -8.67
C GLY A 131 5.33 17.47 -7.40
N LEU A 132 5.58 16.69 -6.34
CA LEU A 132 4.98 16.94 -5.02
C LEU A 132 5.36 18.32 -4.46
N ALA A 133 6.63 18.70 -4.53
CA ALA A 133 7.12 20.01 -4.07
C ALA A 133 6.47 21.17 -4.85
N LEU A 134 6.34 21.05 -6.17
CA LEU A 134 5.69 22.06 -7.01
C LEU A 134 4.24 22.29 -6.59
N ILE A 135 3.46 21.22 -6.37
CA ILE A 135 2.05 21.34 -5.98
C ILE A 135 1.92 21.95 -4.58
N LEU A 136 2.80 21.56 -3.64
CA LEU A 136 2.83 22.14 -2.29
C LEU A 136 3.17 23.64 -2.31
N CYS A 137 4.13 24.05 -3.13
CA CYS A 137 4.55 25.45 -3.27
C CYS A 137 3.50 26.31 -3.97
N ALA A 138 2.89 25.83 -5.06
CA ALA A 138 1.87 26.57 -5.79
C ALA A 138 0.64 26.90 -4.92
N ARG A 139 0.25 25.99 -4.02
CA ARG A 139 -0.87 26.19 -3.10
C ARG A 139 -0.56 27.11 -1.93
N ARG A 140 0.70 27.21 -1.50
CA ARG A 140 1.13 28.22 -0.50
C ARG A 140 1.03 29.65 -1.03
N GLN A 141 1.02 29.81 -2.35
CA GLN A 141 0.94 31.11 -3.03
C GLN A 141 -0.49 31.49 -3.46
N ALA A 142 -1.45 30.56 -3.38
CA ALA A 142 -2.85 30.87 -3.61
C ALA A 142 -3.41 31.62 -2.37
N PRO A 143 -4.03 32.81 -2.54
CA PRO A 143 -4.52 33.63 -1.44
C PRO A 143 -5.63 32.98 -0.63
#